data_AF-A0AAN6M2I8-F1
#
_entry.id   AF-A0AAN6M2I8-F1
#
_cell.length_a   1.000
_cell.length_b   1.000
_cell.length_c   1.000
_cell.angle_alpha   90.00
_cell.angle_beta   90.00
_cell.angle_gamma   90.00
#
_symmetry.space_group_name_H-M   'P 1'
#
loop_
_entity.id
_entity.type
_entity.pdbx_description
1 polymer ?
#
loop_
_entity_poly.entity_id
_entity_poly.type
_entity_poly.pdbx_seq_one_letter_code
_entity_poly.pdbx_strand_id
1 'polypeptide(L)'
;MYITLVTIQTLMAIASAHGVLKTPLPRTSGTAQASLCGTAVSTKMNSDPAGPIENAMAKADASYKCNAYLCRGYQYEDNVGRVQHYSAGQIVPFFVDLVAAHKPGWANVSVIDLKTNKAIGTPVKTWSVWPDNVSGGGDDGMFTISDALR
;
A
#
# COMPACT_ATOMS: atom_id res chain seq x y z
N MET A 1 -29.41 -43.33 -5.87
CA MET A 1 -28.10 -42.67 -5.65
C MET A 1 -28.38 -41.16 -5.63
N TYR A 2 -28.43 -40.55 -4.44
CA TYR A 2 -28.79 -39.14 -4.28
C TYR A 2 -27.55 -38.27 -4.47
N ILE A 3 -27.55 -37.39 -5.48
CA ILE A 3 -26.56 -36.33 -5.65
C ILE A 3 -26.95 -35.17 -4.72
N THR A 4 -26.17 -34.94 -3.68
CA THR A 4 -26.29 -33.76 -2.83
C THR A 4 -25.38 -32.67 -3.41
N LEU A 5 -25.98 -31.66 -4.05
CA LEU A 5 -25.26 -30.47 -4.50
C LEU A 5 -24.93 -29.59 -3.28
N VAL A 6 -23.67 -29.58 -2.87
CA VAL A 6 -23.17 -28.63 -1.87
C VAL A 6 -22.87 -27.31 -2.58
N THR A 7 -23.75 -26.33 -2.42
CA THR A 7 -23.50 -24.95 -2.83
C THR A 7 -22.61 -24.27 -1.79
N ILE A 8 -21.32 -24.14 -2.11
CA ILE A 8 -20.37 -23.34 -1.32
C ILE A 8 -20.63 -21.86 -1.66
N GLN A 9 -21.40 -21.16 -0.84
CA GLN A 9 -21.44 -19.70 -0.86
C GLN A 9 -20.20 -19.17 -0.13
N THR A 10 -19.14 -18.82 -0.86
CA THR A 10 -18.05 -18.02 -0.31
C THR A 10 -18.53 -16.58 -0.14
N LEU A 11 -18.82 -16.18 1.10
CA LEU A 11 -19.00 -14.78 1.45
C LEU A 11 -17.62 -14.11 1.40
N MET A 12 -17.29 -13.43 0.30
CA MET A 12 -16.09 -12.59 0.24
C MET A 12 -16.29 -11.39 1.16
N ALA A 13 -15.74 -11.44 2.37
CA ALA A 13 -15.66 -10.29 3.23
C ALA A 13 -14.73 -9.25 2.58
N ILE A 14 -15.31 -8.21 2.00
CA ILE A 14 -14.56 -7.04 1.52
C ILE A 14 -14.25 -6.17 2.73
N ALA A 15 -13.14 -6.46 3.41
CA ALA A 15 -12.65 -5.61 4.48
C ALA A 15 -12.00 -4.36 3.85
N SER A 16 -12.53 -3.17 4.17
CA SER A 16 -12.10 -1.89 3.60
C SER A 16 -11.37 -1.04 4.64
N ALA A 17 -10.10 -1.37 4.93
CA ALA A 17 -9.30 -0.58 5.87
C ALA A 17 -8.87 0.74 5.22
N HIS A 18 -8.78 1.81 6.03
CA HIS A 18 -8.25 3.10 5.57
C HIS A 18 -6.99 3.44 6.34
N GLY A 19 -5.91 3.68 5.61
CA GLY A 19 -4.61 4.02 6.17
C GLY A 19 -3.74 4.74 5.17
N VAL A 20 -2.95 5.71 5.64
CA VAL A 20 -2.03 6.47 4.79
C VAL A 20 -0.71 6.72 5.51
N LEU A 21 0.40 6.48 4.82
CA LEU A 21 1.72 6.84 5.32
C LEU A 21 1.82 8.38 5.43
N LYS A 22 2.34 8.88 6.54
CA LYS A 22 2.59 10.33 6.75
C LYS A 22 4.08 10.64 6.80
N THR A 23 4.85 9.78 7.44
CA THR A 23 6.31 9.89 7.57
C THR A 23 6.96 8.55 7.20
N PRO A 24 7.99 8.52 6.33
CA PRO A 24 8.44 9.63 5.50
C PRO A 24 7.33 10.09 4.54
N LEU A 25 7.49 11.28 3.95
CA LEU A 25 6.50 11.85 3.05
C LEU A 25 6.25 10.87 1.87
N PRO A 26 5.04 10.29 1.73
CA PRO A 26 4.79 9.28 0.71
C PRO A 26 4.72 9.90 -0.69
N ARG A 27 4.82 9.03 -1.70
CA ARG A 27 4.45 9.38 -3.09
C ARG A 27 2.98 9.79 -3.15
N THR A 28 2.65 10.68 -4.08
CA THR A 28 1.30 11.17 -4.38
C THR A 28 0.97 11.03 -5.85
N SER A 29 -0.32 11.23 -6.16
CA SER A 29 -0.83 11.33 -7.52
C SER A 29 -0.22 12.49 -8.31
N GLY A 30 -0.21 12.36 -9.62
CA GLY A 30 0.16 13.41 -10.56
C GLY A 30 -0.20 13.06 -12.00
N THR A 31 0.33 13.83 -12.95
CA THR A 31 -0.02 13.73 -14.37
C THR A 31 0.54 12.47 -15.01
N ALA A 32 1.71 12.00 -14.59
CA ALA A 32 2.28 10.75 -15.09
C ALA A 32 1.46 9.54 -14.63
N GLN A 33 0.99 9.53 -13.37
CA GLN A 33 0.01 8.54 -12.91
C GLN A 33 -1.26 8.60 -13.77
N ALA A 34 -1.85 9.77 -13.97
CA ALA A 34 -3.07 9.92 -14.77
C ALA A 34 -2.91 9.40 -16.20
N SER A 35 -1.75 9.62 -16.83
CA SER A 35 -1.47 9.13 -18.18
C SER A 35 -1.40 7.60 -18.28
N LEU A 36 -1.08 6.90 -17.19
CA LEU A 36 -0.95 5.43 -17.18
C LEU A 36 -2.17 4.75 -16.57
N CYS A 37 -2.66 5.25 -15.44
CA CYS A 37 -3.77 4.66 -14.71
C CYS A 37 -5.13 5.20 -15.20
N GLY A 38 -5.15 6.19 -16.08
CA GLY A 38 -6.37 6.85 -16.52
C GLY A 38 -6.86 7.89 -15.50
N THR A 39 -7.57 8.90 -16.00
CA THR A 39 -8.05 10.04 -15.20
C THR A 39 -9.05 9.59 -14.13
N ALA A 40 -9.95 8.65 -14.44
CA ALA A 40 -10.99 8.21 -13.52
C ALA A 40 -10.40 7.51 -12.27
N VAL A 41 -9.45 6.58 -12.47
CA VAL A 41 -8.75 5.89 -11.37
C VAL A 41 -7.91 6.87 -10.57
N SER A 42 -7.11 7.70 -11.24
CA SER A 42 -6.20 8.64 -10.57
C SER A 42 -6.95 9.70 -9.77
N THR A 43 -8.09 10.19 -10.29
CA THR A 43 -8.98 11.10 -9.56
C THR A 43 -9.53 10.44 -8.31
N LYS A 44 -9.97 9.18 -8.39
CA LYS A 44 -10.50 8.48 -7.22
C LYS A 44 -9.40 8.25 -6.17
N MET A 45 -8.20 7.84 -6.58
CA MET A 45 -7.06 7.70 -5.66
C MET A 45 -6.63 9.00 -5.00
N ASN A 46 -6.70 10.12 -5.73
CA ASN A 46 -6.35 11.43 -5.19
C ASN A 46 -7.43 11.97 -4.24
N SER A 47 -8.71 11.69 -4.51
CA SER A 47 -9.82 12.09 -3.63
C SER A 47 -9.81 11.38 -2.27
N ASP A 48 -9.18 10.20 -2.21
CA ASP A 48 -9.14 9.37 -1.02
C ASP A 48 -7.77 8.66 -0.90
N PRO A 49 -6.74 9.38 -0.41
CA PRO A 49 -5.39 8.83 -0.29
C PRO A 49 -5.28 7.63 0.67
N ALA A 50 -6.19 7.55 1.65
CA ALA A 50 -6.23 6.46 2.63
C ALA A 50 -7.11 5.29 2.19
N GLY A 51 -7.98 5.49 1.20
CA GLY A 51 -8.95 4.51 0.77
C GLY A 51 -8.35 3.29 0.07
N PRO A 52 -9.12 2.18 0.02
CA PRO A 52 -8.72 0.94 -0.63
C PRO A 52 -8.54 1.14 -2.13
N ILE A 53 -7.55 0.45 -2.70
CA ILE A 53 -7.19 0.54 -4.12
C ILE A 53 -8.34 0.04 -5.00
N GLU A 54 -9.09 -0.95 -4.52
CA GLU A 54 -10.26 -1.56 -5.14
C GLU A 54 -11.33 -0.54 -5.52
N ASN A 55 -11.56 0.48 -4.68
CA ASN A 55 -12.52 1.55 -4.95
C ASN A 55 -12.11 2.40 -6.16
N ALA A 56 -10.80 2.61 -6.36
CA ALA A 56 -10.29 3.30 -7.53
C ALA A 56 -10.29 2.38 -8.76
N MET A 57 -9.99 1.08 -8.57
CA MET A 57 -10.02 0.10 -9.65
C MET A 57 -11.42 -0.14 -10.21
N ALA A 58 -12.47 0.04 -9.41
CA ALA A 58 -13.86 0.06 -9.89
C ALA A 58 -14.15 1.21 -10.87
N LYS A 59 -13.22 2.17 -11.04
CA LYS A 59 -13.30 3.27 -12.02
C LYS A 59 -12.39 3.05 -13.24
N ALA A 60 -11.70 1.91 -13.33
CA ALA A 60 -10.85 1.62 -14.48
C ALA A 60 -11.68 1.51 -15.76
N ASP A 61 -11.16 2.08 -16.83
CA ASP A 61 -11.75 2.07 -18.16
C ASP A 61 -10.69 1.66 -19.22
N ALA A 62 -11.00 1.80 -20.50
CA ALA A 62 -10.11 1.44 -21.59
C ALA A 62 -8.76 2.21 -21.60
N SER A 63 -8.65 3.32 -20.87
CA SER A 63 -7.41 4.10 -20.74
C SER A 63 -6.45 3.52 -19.69
N TYR A 64 -6.89 2.58 -18.85
CA TYR A 64 -6.09 2.00 -17.79
C TYR A 64 -4.98 1.08 -18.33
N LYS A 65 -3.73 1.41 -18.04
CA LYS A 65 -2.50 0.69 -18.44
C LYS A 65 -1.51 0.53 -17.27
N CYS A 66 -1.99 0.69 -16.05
CA CYS A 66 -1.19 0.87 -14.85
C CYS A 66 -1.15 -0.40 -13.99
N ASN A 67 -0.20 -0.47 -13.07
CA ASN A 67 -0.24 -1.42 -11.96
C ASN A 67 -0.59 -0.69 -10.66
N ALA A 68 -1.88 -0.42 -10.44
CA ALA A 68 -2.38 0.28 -9.27
C ALA A 68 -2.09 -0.45 -7.94
N TYR A 69 -1.94 -1.78 -7.94
CA TYR A 69 -1.64 -2.53 -6.73
C TYR A 69 -0.17 -2.46 -6.31
N LEU A 70 0.71 -1.97 -7.20
CA LEU A 70 2.09 -1.66 -6.86
C LEU A 70 2.24 -0.15 -6.69
N CYS A 71 2.62 0.27 -5.49
CA CYS A 71 2.84 1.69 -5.16
C CYS A 71 1.65 2.61 -5.51
N ARG A 72 0.41 2.11 -5.47
CA ARG A 72 -0.82 2.83 -5.90
C ARG A 72 -0.75 3.34 -7.35
N GLY A 73 0.14 2.79 -8.18
CA GLY A 73 0.39 3.29 -9.53
C GLY A 73 1.10 4.65 -9.57
N TYR A 74 1.57 5.19 -8.45
CA TYR A 74 2.26 6.47 -8.41
C TYR A 74 3.59 6.41 -9.16
N GLN A 75 3.83 7.43 -9.98
CA GLN A 75 4.99 7.51 -10.87
C GLN A 75 6.13 8.31 -10.24
N TYR A 76 7.37 8.03 -10.65
CA TYR A 76 8.56 8.71 -10.13
C TYR A 76 8.59 10.19 -10.56
N GLU A 77 8.17 10.46 -11.79
CA GLU A 77 8.13 11.78 -12.42
C GLU A 77 7.25 12.75 -11.62
N ASP A 78 6.15 12.26 -11.06
CA ASP A 78 5.24 13.03 -10.20
C ASP A 78 5.82 13.29 -8.79
N ASN A 79 6.93 12.64 -8.43
CA ASN A 79 7.39 12.46 -7.05
C ASN A 79 8.88 12.72 -6.83
N VAL A 80 9.59 13.32 -7.79
CA VAL A 80 11.03 13.65 -7.66
C VAL A 80 11.33 14.43 -6.38
N GLY A 81 10.51 15.41 -6.03
CA GLY A 81 10.67 16.22 -4.81
C GLY A 81 10.34 15.49 -3.49
N ARG A 82 9.90 14.23 -3.55
CA ARG A 82 9.54 13.39 -2.39
C ARG A 82 10.50 12.22 -2.20
N VAL A 83 11.56 12.14 -3.02
CA VAL A 83 12.60 11.12 -2.88
C VAL A 83 13.30 11.30 -1.55
N GLN A 84 13.45 10.19 -0.83
CA GLN A 84 14.18 10.14 0.43
C GLN A 84 15.56 9.53 0.18
N HIS A 85 16.57 10.07 0.84
CA HIS A 85 17.94 9.55 0.78
C HIS A 85 18.28 8.93 2.12
N TYR A 86 18.63 7.65 2.11
CA TYR A 86 18.99 6.90 3.30
C TYR A 86 20.37 6.28 3.15
N SER A 87 21.16 6.34 4.21
CA SER A 87 22.37 5.53 4.33
C SER A 87 22.04 4.18 4.96
N ALA A 88 22.85 3.16 4.67
CA ALA A 88 22.71 1.87 5.31
C ALA A 88 22.83 2.01 6.85
N GLY A 89 21.94 1.35 7.59
CA GLY A 89 21.88 1.43 9.05
C GLY A 89 21.22 2.70 9.60
N GLN A 90 20.81 3.65 8.76
CA GLN A 90 20.06 4.82 9.20
C GLN A 90 18.70 4.38 9.79
N ILE A 91 18.37 4.95 10.95
CA ILE A 91 17.05 4.83 11.55
C ILE A 91 16.09 5.77 10.82
N VAL A 92 15.00 5.22 10.32
CA VAL A 92 13.97 5.96 9.58
C VAL A 92 12.72 6.08 10.44
N PRO A 93 12.23 7.31 10.71
CA PRO A 93 10.94 7.49 11.34
C PRO A 93 9.82 7.06 10.40
N PHE A 94 8.89 6.26 10.93
CA PHE A 94 7.76 5.76 10.15
C PHE A 94 6.45 5.95 10.90
N PHE A 95 5.52 6.66 10.27
CA PHE A 95 4.24 7.01 10.86
C PHE A 95 3.12 6.77 9.85
N VAL A 96 2.17 5.91 10.21
CA VAL A 96 0.99 5.59 9.39
C VAL A 96 -0.25 6.08 10.11
N ASP A 97 -1.01 6.95 9.45
CA ASP A 97 -2.29 7.43 9.94
C ASP A 97 -3.39 6.45 9.55
N LEU A 98 -3.85 5.67 10.53
CA LEU A 98 -4.91 4.67 10.41
C LEU A 98 -6.29 5.32 10.63
N VAL A 99 -6.86 5.85 9.55
CA VAL A 99 -8.16 6.55 9.56
C VAL A 99 -9.31 5.62 9.96
N ALA A 100 -9.29 4.38 9.47
CA ALA A 100 -10.28 3.36 9.84
C ALA A 100 -9.56 2.00 9.96
N ALA A 101 -9.19 1.68 11.20
CA ALA A 101 -8.50 0.45 11.54
C ALA A 101 -9.46 -0.76 11.53
N HIS A 102 -9.07 -1.81 10.79
CA HIS A 102 -9.69 -3.13 10.92
C HIS A 102 -8.70 -4.10 11.55
N LYS A 103 -9.13 -4.73 12.63
CA LYS A 103 -8.31 -5.60 13.46
C LYS A 103 -8.86 -7.04 13.45
N PRO A 104 -8.01 -8.07 13.50
CA PRO A 104 -6.56 -8.03 13.27
C PRO A 104 -6.22 -8.02 11.78
N GLY A 105 -5.14 -7.34 11.41
CA GLY A 105 -4.52 -7.42 10.09
C GLY A 105 -3.04 -7.81 10.20
N TRP A 106 -2.34 -7.64 9.09
CA TRP A 106 -0.92 -7.95 8.91
C TRP A 106 -0.30 -6.84 8.07
N ALA A 107 0.95 -6.48 8.37
CA ALA A 107 1.64 -5.41 7.67
C ALA A 107 3.13 -5.73 7.52
N ASN A 108 3.75 -5.13 6.52
CA ASN A 108 5.20 -5.11 6.40
C ASN A 108 5.71 -3.82 5.78
N VAL A 109 7.00 -3.56 5.96
CA VAL A 109 7.76 -2.59 5.17
C VAL A 109 8.73 -3.39 4.31
N SER A 110 8.63 -3.24 2.99
CA SER A 110 9.48 -3.93 2.02
C SER A 110 10.16 -2.94 1.09
N VAL A 111 11.32 -3.33 0.54
CA VAL A 111 12.01 -2.56 -0.51
C VAL A 111 11.64 -3.14 -1.86
N ILE A 112 11.27 -2.28 -2.81
CA ILE A 112 10.87 -2.67 -4.15
C ILE A 112 11.94 -2.21 -5.16
N ASP A 113 12.43 -3.15 -5.98
CA ASP A 113 13.15 -2.81 -7.20
C ASP A 113 12.15 -2.31 -8.24
N LEU A 114 12.26 -1.02 -8.59
CA LEU A 114 11.36 -0.34 -9.53
C LEU A 114 11.56 -0.78 -10.99
N LYS A 115 12.72 -1.37 -11.34
CA LYS A 115 12.96 -1.91 -12.69
C LYS A 115 12.20 -3.21 -12.89
N THR A 116 12.21 -4.09 -11.89
CA THR A 116 11.51 -5.38 -11.97
C THR A 116 10.12 -5.36 -11.38
N ASN A 117 9.77 -4.30 -10.63
CA ASN A 117 8.53 -4.18 -9.88
C ASN A 117 8.33 -5.33 -8.87
N LYS A 118 9.41 -5.71 -8.16
CA LYS A 118 9.44 -6.82 -7.21
C LYS A 118 10.06 -6.42 -5.89
N ALA A 119 9.59 -7.02 -4.81
CA ALA A 119 10.26 -6.93 -3.53
C ALA A 119 11.66 -7.57 -3.62
N ILE A 120 12.63 -6.92 -3.00
CA ILE A 120 14.00 -7.43 -2.87
C ILE A 120 14.31 -7.71 -1.40
N GLY A 121 15.13 -8.74 -1.16
CA GLY A 121 15.49 -9.18 0.19
C GLY A 121 14.29 -9.63 1.03
N THR A 122 14.48 -9.65 2.35
CA THR A 122 13.39 -9.82 3.32
C THR A 122 12.76 -8.47 3.67
N PRO A 123 11.49 -8.42 4.08
CA PRO A 123 10.89 -7.19 4.59
C PRO A 123 11.74 -6.58 5.72
N VAL A 124 11.91 -5.25 5.69
CA VAL A 124 12.60 -4.46 6.73
C VAL A 124 11.93 -4.63 8.09
N LYS A 125 10.60 -4.74 8.08
CA LYS A 125 9.78 -4.92 9.28
C LYS A 125 8.53 -5.71 8.92
N THR A 126 8.12 -6.62 9.78
CA THR A 126 6.86 -7.37 9.68
C THR A 126 6.08 -7.24 10.99
N TRP A 127 4.77 -7.08 10.87
CA TRP A 127 3.82 -7.18 11.98
C TRP A 127 2.85 -8.31 11.66
N SER A 128 2.85 -9.36 12.50
CA SER A 128 1.92 -10.48 12.39
C SER A 128 0.51 -10.14 12.91
N VAL A 129 0.39 -9.05 13.66
CA VAL A 129 -0.86 -8.45 14.13
C VAL A 129 -0.73 -6.94 13.99
N TRP A 130 -1.54 -6.32 13.14
CA TRP A 130 -1.56 -4.88 12.91
C TRP A 130 -2.92 -4.40 12.37
N PRO A 131 -3.52 -3.32 12.88
CA PRO A 131 -3.11 -2.63 14.10
C PRO A 131 -3.37 -3.51 15.32
N ASP A 132 -2.46 -3.50 16.29
CA ASP A 132 -2.59 -4.33 17.50
C ASP A 132 -3.63 -3.79 18.49
N ASN A 133 -3.89 -4.53 19.57
CA ASN A 133 -4.87 -4.14 20.59
C ASN A 133 -4.28 -3.19 21.64
N VAL A 134 -3.03 -2.75 21.48
CA VAL A 134 -2.35 -1.88 22.43
C VAL A 134 -2.65 -0.44 22.06
N SER A 135 -3.45 0.22 22.89
CA SER A 135 -3.70 1.65 22.75
C SER A 135 -2.38 2.43 22.85
N GLY A 136 -2.01 3.14 21.79
CA GLY A 136 -0.97 4.18 21.83
C GLY A 136 0.49 3.75 21.64
N GLY A 137 0.84 2.60 21.03
CA GLY A 137 2.27 2.39 20.78
C GLY A 137 2.80 1.10 20.14
N GLY A 138 1.98 0.16 19.67
CA GLY A 138 2.51 -1.03 18.98
C GLY A 138 2.77 -0.85 17.48
N ASP A 139 2.02 0.05 16.86
CA ASP A 139 1.86 0.11 15.40
C ASP A 139 2.72 1.17 14.72
N ASP A 140 3.03 2.27 15.42
CA ASP A 140 4.00 3.28 15.00
C ASP A 140 5.41 2.86 15.41
N GLY A 141 6.39 2.96 14.51
CA GLY A 141 7.71 2.37 14.75
C GLY A 141 8.87 3.09 14.07
N MET A 142 10.06 2.91 14.65
CA MET A 142 11.34 3.27 14.05
C MET A 142 12.01 2.00 13.53
N PHE A 143 12.59 2.02 12.33
CA PHE A 143 13.32 0.86 11.79
C PHE A 143 14.61 1.25 11.07
N THR A 144 15.53 0.31 10.93
CA THR A 144 16.83 0.50 10.28
C THR A 144 16.85 -0.08 8.86
N ILE A 145 17.36 0.69 7.89
CA ILE A 145 17.59 0.21 6.53
C ILE A 145 18.94 -0.53 6.47
N SER A 146 19.06 -1.68 7.13
CA SER A 146 20.28 -2.51 7.10
C SER A 146 20.06 -3.89 6.49
N ASP A 147 18.81 -4.38 6.51
CA ASP A 147 18.52 -5.81 6.32
C ASP A 147 17.82 -6.11 4.99
N ALA A 148 17.27 -5.11 4.29
CA ALA A 148 16.52 -5.32 3.04
C ALA A 148 17.36 -5.24 1.75
N LEU A 149 18.64 -4.89 1.85
CA LEU A 149 19.55 -4.77 0.70
C LEU A 149 20.63 -5.87 0.67
N ARG A 150 20.48 -6.90 1.50
CA ARG A 150 21.36 -8.07 1.53
C ARG A 150 20.76 -9.22 0.73
#